data_AF-A0A3L7W9B5-F1
#
_entry.id   AF-A0A3L7W9B5-F1
#
_cell.length_a   1.000
_cell.length_b   1.000
_cell.length_c   1.000
_cell.angle_alpha   90.00
_cell.angle_beta   90.00
_cell.angle_gamma   90.00
#
_symmetry.space_group_name_H-M   'P 1'
#
loop_
_entity.id
_entity.type
_entity.pdbx_description
1 polymer ?
#
loop_
_entity_poly.entity_id
_entity_poly.type
_entity_poly.pdbx_seq_one_letter_code
_entity_poly.pdbx_strand_id
1 'polypeptide(L)'
;MPLSTPYPNSPRRAPLGTRAKPLPLIIDCDPGHDDAMAIAIAIARPELNLLGVTVVAGNSILPNTFLNTRRVLALLGAHDMPVAAGAAVPLVRPLFTAAYVHGES
;
A
#
# COMPACT_ATOMS: atom_id res chain seq x y z
N MET A 1 10.19 -27.86 -19.75
CA MET A 1 8.76 -27.68 -20.09
C MET A 1 8.39 -26.23 -19.81
N PRO A 2 7.98 -25.43 -20.80
CA PRO A 2 7.47 -24.09 -20.53
C PRO A 2 6.02 -24.19 -20.03
N LEU A 3 5.73 -23.57 -18.89
CA LEU A 3 4.39 -23.45 -18.32
C LEU A 3 3.57 -22.45 -19.15
N SER A 4 2.79 -22.94 -20.10
CA SER A 4 1.81 -22.15 -20.85
C SER A 4 0.48 -22.14 -20.09
N THR A 5 0.41 -21.42 -18.97
CA THR A 5 -0.89 -20.98 -18.46
C THR A 5 -1.32 -19.75 -19.26
N PRO A 6 -2.44 -19.81 -20.02
CA PRO A 6 -2.90 -18.65 -20.76
C PRO A 6 -3.29 -17.54 -19.78
N TYR A 7 -2.69 -16.37 -19.93
CA TYR A 7 -3.17 -15.15 -19.29
C TYR A 7 -4.64 -14.94 -19.71
N PRO A 8 -5.57 -14.61 -18.79
CA PRO A 8 -6.96 -14.40 -19.15
C PRO A 8 -7.08 -13.26 -20.17
N ASN A 9 -7.78 -13.52 -21.28
CA ASN A 9 -7.96 -12.61 -22.44
C ASN A 9 -8.80 -11.35 -22.15
N SER A 10 -9.18 -11.12 -20.89
CA SER A 10 -9.91 -9.93 -20.45
C SER A 10 -9.08 -9.18 -19.41
N PRO A 11 -8.92 -7.85 -19.50
CA PRO A 11 -8.28 -7.10 -18.42
C PRO A 11 -9.05 -7.38 -17.13
N ARG A 12 -8.34 -7.82 -16.08
CA ARG A 12 -8.96 -8.02 -14.76
C ARG A 12 -9.52 -6.67 -14.33
N ARG A 13 -10.84 -6.52 -14.26
CA ARG A 13 -11.48 -5.35 -13.68
C ARG A 13 -11.52 -5.55 -12.17
N ALA A 14 -10.90 -4.64 -11.43
CA ALA A 14 -11.12 -4.57 -10.00
C ALA A 14 -12.62 -4.32 -9.73
N PRO A 15 -13.20 -4.94 -8.69
CA PRO A 15 -14.55 -4.60 -8.26
C PRO A 15 -14.61 -3.10 -7.94
N LEU A 16 -15.72 -2.45 -8.31
CA LEU A 16 -15.96 -1.04 -8.00
C LEU A 16 -16.92 -0.95 -6.82
N GLY A 17 -16.54 -0.18 -5.80
CA GLY A 17 -17.43 0.19 -4.71
C GLY A 17 -18.42 1.26 -5.16
N THR A 18 -19.49 1.39 -4.39
CA THR A 18 -20.44 2.51 -4.52
C THR A 18 -20.66 3.13 -3.15
N ARG A 19 -21.24 4.33 -3.09
CA ARG A 19 -21.56 4.95 -1.81
C ARG A 19 -22.54 4.12 -0.95
N ALA A 20 -23.42 3.33 -1.57
CA ALA A 20 -24.37 2.45 -0.89
C ALA A 20 -23.75 1.11 -0.45
N LYS A 21 -22.70 0.68 -1.13
CA LYS A 21 -21.93 -0.54 -0.82
C LYS A 21 -20.46 -0.25 -1.06
N PRO A 22 -19.76 0.36 -0.08
CA PRO A 22 -18.35 0.68 -0.21
C PRO A 22 -17.52 -0.58 -0.41
N LEU A 23 -16.45 -0.49 -1.19
CA LEU A 23 -15.52 -1.60 -1.41
C LEU A 23 -14.61 -1.75 -0.20
N PRO A 24 -14.67 -2.86 0.56
CA PRO A 24 -13.69 -3.13 1.61
C PRO A 24 -12.33 -3.39 0.98
N LEU A 25 -11.28 -2.74 1.50
CA LEU A 25 -9.92 -2.94 1.01
C LEU A 25 -8.88 -2.78 2.12
N ILE A 26 -7.75 -3.46 1.92
CA ILE A 26 -6.51 -3.27 2.68
C ILE A 26 -5.47 -2.77 1.67
N ILE A 27 -4.69 -1.76 2.05
CA ILE A 27 -3.56 -1.28 1.25
C ILE A 27 -2.29 -1.89 1.82
N ASP A 28 -1.55 -2.61 0.99
CA ASP A 28 -0.19 -3.08 1.29
C ASP A 28 0.80 -2.21 0.49
N CYS A 29 1.70 -1.50 1.17
CA CYS A 29 2.60 -0.56 0.52
C CYS A 29 3.97 -0.40 1.21
N ASP A 30 4.93 0.15 0.48
CA ASP A 30 6.25 0.58 0.96
C ASP A 30 6.37 2.12 0.80
N PRO A 31 5.65 2.90 1.62
CA PRO A 31 5.28 4.29 1.39
C PRO A 31 6.37 5.18 0.76
N GLY A 32 6.16 5.47 -0.52
CA GLY A 32 6.62 6.63 -1.24
C GLY A 32 5.53 7.71 -1.38
N HIS A 33 5.78 8.71 -2.23
CA HIS A 33 4.83 9.81 -2.47
C HIS A 33 3.51 9.34 -3.11
N ASP A 34 3.59 8.36 -4.01
CA ASP A 34 2.45 7.75 -4.70
C ASP A 34 1.57 6.92 -3.74
N ASP A 35 2.16 6.18 -2.81
CA ASP A 35 1.41 5.46 -1.78
C ASP A 35 0.65 6.39 -0.85
N ALA A 36 1.26 7.52 -0.46
CA ALA A 36 0.60 8.53 0.34
C ALA A 36 -0.65 9.09 -0.38
N MET A 37 -0.56 9.29 -1.69
CA MET A 37 -1.70 9.70 -2.52
C MET A 37 -2.76 8.60 -2.60
N ALA A 38 -2.38 7.33 -2.73
CA ALA A 38 -3.31 6.21 -2.75
C ALA A 38 -4.10 6.10 -1.43
N ILE A 39 -3.41 6.23 -0.29
CA ILE A 39 -4.03 6.24 1.04
C ILE A 39 -4.98 7.44 1.19
N ALA A 40 -4.57 8.63 0.75
CA ALA A 40 -5.41 9.83 0.78
C ALA A 40 -6.70 9.65 -0.04
N ILE A 41 -6.60 9.08 -1.24
CA ILE A 41 -7.77 8.77 -2.08
C ILE A 41 -8.67 7.74 -1.38
N ALA A 42 -8.09 6.69 -0.80
CA ALA A 42 -8.86 5.65 -0.11
C ALA A 42 -9.66 6.19 1.09
N ILE A 43 -9.10 7.15 1.83
CA ILE A 43 -9.78 7.80 2.95
C ILE A 43 -10.84 8.81 2.47
N ALA A 44 -10.56 9.57 1.41
CA ALA A 44 -11.45 10.62 0.95
C ALA A 44 -12.70 10.11 0.19
N ARG A 45 -12.66 8.90 -0.36
CA ARG A 45 -13.71 8.38 -1.24
C ARG A 45 -14.72 7.52 -0.48
N PRO A 46 -16.02 7.91 -0.43
CA PRO A 46 -17.04 7.15 0.28
C PRO A 46 -17.40 5.82 -0.39
N GLU A 47 -16.95 5.60 -1.63
CA GLU A 47 -17.09 4.32 -2.31
C GLU A 47 -16.05 3.28 -1.86
N LEU A 48 -15.07 3.69 -1.05
CA LEU A 48 -14.01 2.86 -0.53
C LEU A 48 -14.15 2.75 1.00
N ASN A 49 -13.84 1.57 1.53
CA ASN A 49 -13.81 1.30 2.96
C ASN A 49 -12.43 0.72 3.29
N LEU A 50 -11.49 1.61 3.64
CA LEU A 50 -10.15 1.23 4.05
C LEU A 50 -10.21 0.57 5.43
N LEU A 51 -9.88 -0.72 5.48
CA LEU A 51 -9.91 -1.52 6.71
C LEU A 51 -8.60 -1.42 7.50
N GLY A 52 -7.51 -1.07 6.83
CA GLY A 52 -6.18 -0.98 7.42
C GLY A 52 -5.09 -0.89 6.35
N VAL A 53 -3.88 -0.60 6.81
CA VAL A 53 -2.67 -0.50 5.97
C VAL A 53 -1.62 -1.49 6.47
N THR A 54 -1.05 -2.29 5.57
CA THR A 54 0.14 -3.11 5.85
C THR A 54 1.36 -2.47 5.18
N VAL A 55 2.51 -2.54 5.87
CA VAL A 55 3.72 -1.82 5.43
C VAL A 55 4.88 -2.78 5.29
N VAL A 56 5.57 -2.76 4.15
CA VAL A 56 6.74 -3.61 3.88
C VAL A 56 8.00 -2.79 3.60
N ALA A 57 9.18 -3.40 3.75
CA ALA A 57 10.42 -2.79 3.30
C ALA A 57 10.54 -2.85 1.77
N GLY A 58 11.00 -1.74 1.17
CA GLY A 58 11.17 -1.62 -0.27
C GLY A 58 11.87 -0.30 -0.59
N ASN A 59 11.09 0.75 -0.83
CA ASN A 59 11.58 2.12 -1.03
C ASN A 59 12.56 2.59 0.05
N SER A 60 12.25 2.28 1.31
CA SER A 60 13.10 2.53 2.48
C SER A 60 13.08 1.30 3.40
N ILE A 61 13.81 1.35 4.51
CA ILE A 61 13.78 0.29 5.53
C ILE A 61 12.41 0.23 6.23
N LEU A 62 12.04 -0.93 6.79
CA LEU A 62 10.74 -1.12 7.43
C LEU A 62 10.41 -0.09 8.53
N PRO A 63 11.34 0.30 9.44
CA PRO A 63 11.04 1.30 10.46
C PRO A 63 10.63 2.66 9.88
N ASN A 64 11.29 3.06 8.79
CA ASN A 64 11.07 4.33 8.10
C ASN A 64 9.72 4.33 7.39
N THR A 65 9.47 3.31 6.58
CA THR A 65 8.20 3.14 5.89
C THR A 65 7.03 3.08 6.87
N PHE A 66 7.15 2.31 7.95
CA PHE A 66 6.12 2.24 8.99
C PHE A 66 5.83 3.61 9.64
N LEU A 67 6.88 4.38 9.96
CA LEU A 67 6.73 5.72 10.51
C LEU A 67 6.09 6.69 9.52
N ASN A 68 6.47 6.62 8.24
CA ASN A 68 5.95 7.48 7.18
C ASN A 68 4.46 7.21 6.94
N THR A 69 4.02 5.95 6.90
CA THR A 69 2.58 5.62 6.83
C THR A 69 1.82 6.24 8.00
N ARG A 70 2.33 6.11 9.23
CA ARG A 70 1.66 6.69 10.42
C ARG A 70 1.59 8.21 10.36
N ARG A 71 2.63 8.88 9.85
CA ARG A 71 2.64 10.34 9.64
C ARG A 71 1.61 10.77 8.60
N VAL A 72 1.52 10.07 7.47
CA VAL A 72 0.52 10.32 6.44
C VAL A 72 -0.90 10.16 7.00
N LEU A 73 -1.17 9.07 7.71
CA LEU A 73 -2.48 8.84 8.34
C LEU A 73 -2.83 9.91 9.38
N ALA A 74 -1.87 10.33 10.20
CA ALA A 74 -2.07 11.43 11.13
C ALA A 74 -2.40 12.75 10.42
N LEU A 75 -1.70 13.08 9.33
CA LEU A 75 -1.96 14.27 8.52
C LEU A 75 -3.36 14.25 7.89
N LEU A 76 -3.83 13.07 7.50
CA LEU A 76 -5.17 12.86 6.94
C LEU A 76 -6.28 12.78 7.99
N GLY A 77 -5.96 12.94 9.28
CA GLY A 77 -6.92 12.83 10.38
C GLY A 77 -7.34 11.41 10.72
N ALA A 78 -6.73 10.39 10.12
CA ALA A 78 -7.05 8.97 10.26
C ALA A 78 -6.07 8.23 11.20
N HIS A 79 -5.73 8.84 12.33
CA HIS A 79 -4.73 8.34 13.27
C HIS A 79 -5.08 6.99 13.94
N ASP A 80 -6.36 6.65 14.00
CA ASP A 80 -6.87 5.37 14.53
C ASP A 80 -6.88 4.24 13.49
N MET A 81 -6.51 4.52 12.23
CA MET A 81 -6.47 3.51 11.18
C MET A 81 -5.44 2.42 11.53
N PRO A 82 -5.83 1.13 11.55
CA PRO A 82 -4.90 0.05 11.86
C PRO A 82 -3.73 0.01 10.86
N VAL A 83 -2.50 0.02 11.40
CA VAL A 83 -1.27 -0.17 10.61
C VAL A 83 -0.49 -1.36 11.15
N ALA A 84 -0.17 -2.31 10.29
CA ALA A 84 0.63 -3.47 10.65
C ALA A 84 1.95 -3.50 9.87
N ALA A 85 3.05 -3.75 10.57
CA ALA A 85 4.34 -3.97 9.95
C ALA A 85 4.41 -5.38 9.35
N GLY A 86 4.82 -5.45 8.09
CA GLY A 86 4.99 -6.67 7.30
C GLY A 86 6.45 -7.09 7.20
N ALA A 87 6.84 -7.60 6.02
CA ALA A 87 8.18 -8.13 5.80
C ALA A 87 9.26 -7.02 5.79
N ALA A 88 10.31 -7.24 6.58
CA ALA A 88 11.47 -6.32 6.65
C ALA A 88 12.48 -6.54 5.52
N VAL A 89 12.42 -7.66 4.82
CA VAL A 89 13.32 -8.04 3.73
C VAL A 89 12.57 -8.82 2.65
N PRO A 90 13.03 -8.82 1.38
CA PRO A 90 12.48 -9.68 0.35
C PRO A 90 12.69 -11.17 0.69
N LEU A 91 11.84 -12.04 0.14
CA LEU A 91 11.86 -13.47 0.47
C LEU A 91 13.14 -14.21 0.06
N VAL A 92 13.79 -13.79 -1.04
CA VAL A 92 14.92 -14.53 -1.64
C VAL A 92 16.14 -13.64 -1.92
N ARG A 93 15.92 -12.37 -2.27
CA ARG A 93 16.98 -11.43 -2.66
C ARG A 93 17.32 -10.47 -1.52
N PRO A 94 18.53 -9.91 -1.48
CA PRO A 94 18.85 -8.81 -0.57
C PRO A 94 17.89 -7.63 -0.78
N LEU A 95 17.60 -6.90 0.30
CA LEU A 95 16.86 -5.64 0.23
C LEU A 95 17.70 -4.61 -0.55
N PHE A 96 17.08 -3.96 -1.53
CA PHE A 96 17.65 -2.83 -2.25
C PHE A 96 16.72 -1.64 -2.10
N THR A 97 17.18 -0.60 -1.41
CA THR A 97 16.38 0.59 -1.10
C THR A 97 16.53 1.67 -2.16
N ALA A 98 15.45 2.40 -2.45
CA ALA A 98 15.43 3.50 -3.41
C ALA A 98 15.69 4.87 -2.75
N ALA A 99 16.67 4.94 -1.85
CA ALA A 99 17.01 6.16 -1.10
C ALA A 99 17.29 7.38 -2.01
N TYR A 100 17.75 7.13 -3.24
CA TYR A 100 18.00 8.16 -4.26
C TYR A 100 16.73 8.80 -4.85
N VAL A 101 15.55 8.17 -4.72
CA VAL A 101 14.26 8.70 -5.19
C VAL A 101 13.42 9.25 -4.04
N HIS A 102 13.52 8.66 -2.85
CA HIS A 102 12.57 8.92 -1.75
C HIS A 102 13.23 9.47 -0.48
N GLY A 103 14.53 9.73 -0.51
CA GLY A 103 15.30 10.28 0.61
C GLY A 103 15.67 9.22 1.65
N GLU A 104 16.39 9.63 2.70
CA GLU A 104 16.91 8.72 3.74
C GLU A 104 15.86 8.36 4.83
N SER A 105 14.63 8.83 4.68
CA SER A 105 13.62 8.87 5.76
C SER A 105 12.66 7.69 5.76
#